data_AF-A0AAV3XRR7-F1
#
_entry.id   AF-A0AAV3XRR7-F1
#
_cell.length_a   1.000
_cell.length_b   1.000
_cell.length_c   1.000
_cell.angle_alpha   90.00
_cell.angle_beta   90.00
_cell.angle_gamma   90.00
#
_symmetry.space_group_name_H-M   'P 1'
#
loop_
_entity.id
_entity.type
_entity.pdbx_description
1 polymer ?
#
loop_
_entity_poly.entity_id
_entity_poly.type
_entity_poly.pdbx_seq_one_letter_code
_entity_poly.pdbx_strand_id
1 'polypeptide(L)' 'MAKGNPNPVKTEAFLAQQKPRYGNRPLGQALSIRFPEDIDKVLRSMSDRQEYIRRAVEAQLKADGLFSE' A
#
# COMPACT_ATOMS: atom_id res chain seq x y z
N MET A 1 -35.48 -4.47 -7.27
CA MET A 1 -34.15 -4.01 -6.79
C MET A 1 -34.20 -2.51 -6.62
N ALA A 2 -33.90 -1.98 -5.44
CA ALA A 2 -33.88 -0.52 -5.23
C ALA A 2 -32.73 0.09 -6.04
N LYS A 3 -33.05 1.01 -6.96
CA LYS A 3 -32.04 1.83 -7.63
C LYS A 3 -31.41 2.72 -6.56
N GLY A 4 -30.09 2.60 -6.35
CA GLY A 4 -29.36 3.48 -5.44
C GLY A 4 -29.50 4.96 -5.85
N ASN A 5 -29.30 5.87 -4.90
CA ASN A 5 -29.37 7.30 -5.17
C ASN A 5 -28.40 7.68 -6.31
N PRO A 6 -28.89 8.19 -7.45
CA PRO A 6 -28.05 8.51 -8.60
C PRO A 6 -27.04 9.63 -8.30
N ASN A 7 -27.32 10.47 -7.30
CA ASN A 7 -26.46 11.58 -6.88
C ASN A 7 -26.29 11.59 -5.37
N PRO A 8 -25.39 10.75 -4.81
CA PRO A 8 -25.09 10.78 -3.39
C PRO A 8 -24.38 12.09 -3.04
N VAL A 9 -24.91 12.81 -2.05
CA VAL A 9 -24.26 14.00 -1.50
C VAL A 9 -22.97 13.57 -0.80
N LYS A 10 -21.82 13.96 -1.35
CA LYS A 10 -20.50 13.65 -0.78
C LYS A 10 -20.15 14.71 0.26
N THR A 11 -20.37 14.41 1.53
CA THR A 11 -20.00 15.30 2.64
C THR A 11 -18.48 15.43 2.75
N GLU A 12 -17.99 16.51 3.36
CA GLU A 12 -16.54 16.72 3.59
C GLU A 12 -15.91 15.56 4.37
N ALA A 13 -16.64 15.00 5.35
CA ALA A 13 -16.22 13.82 6.10
C ALA A 13 -16.06 12.58 5.19
N PHE A 14 -16.96 12.39 4.21
CA PHE A 14 -16.87 11.29 3.25
C PHE A 14 -15.66 11.46 2.30
N LEU A 15 -15.39 12.69 1.86
CA LEU A 15 -14.20 12.98 1.04
C LEU A 15 -12.90 12.83 1.82
N ALA A 16 -12.89 13.17 3.12
CA ALA A 16 -11.73 12.98 3.98
C ALA A 16 -11.39 11.49 4.19
N GLN A 17 -12.38 10.60 4.19
CA GLN A 17 -12.20 9.15 4.25
C GLN A 17 -11.65 8.55 2.95
N GLN A 18 -11.83 9.23 1.81
CA GLN A 18 -11.29 8.82 0.51
C GLN A 18 -9.80 9.16 0.35
N LYS A 19 -9.19 9.89 1.30
CA LYS A 19 -7.76 10.13 1.25
C LYS A 19 -7.04 8.78 1.31
N PRO A 20 -6.20 8.45 0.31
CA PRO A 20 -5.46 7.21 0.32
C PRO A 20 -4.65 7.11 1.62
N ARG A 21 -4.74 5.98 2.33
CA ARG A 21 -3.94 5.70 3.52
C ARG A 21 -2.45 5.45 3.21
N TYR A 22 -2.05 5.71 1.98
CA TYR A 22 -0.71 5.52 1.49
C TYR A 22 0.02 6.85 1.61
N GLY A 23 1.34 6.84 1.82
CA GLY A 23 2.14 8.05 1.99
C GLY A 23 2.14 8.97 0.76
N ASN A 24 3.08 9.91 0.70
CA ASN A 24 3.10 10.99 -0.30
C ASN A 24 3.40 10.55 -1.75
N ARG A 25 3.64 9.27 -2.02
CA ARG A 25 3.99 8.75 -3.35
C ARG A 25 2.80 8.01 -3.97
N PRO A 26 2.50 8.21 -5.27
CA PRO A 26 1.50 7.40 -5.96
C PRO A 26 1.91 5.93 -5.91
N LEU A 27 0.98 5.05 -5.53
CA LEU A 27 1.23 3.61 -5.51
C LEU A 27 0.94 2.99 -6.88
N GLY A 28 1.76 2.00 -7.27
CA GLY A 28 1.50 1.12 -8.40
C GLY A 28 0.46 0.03 -8.08
N GLN A 29 0.38 -0.98 -8.96
CA GLN A 29 -0.48 -2.15 -8.73
C GLN A 29 0.03 -3.02 -7.58
N ALA A 30 -0.87 -3.72 -6.89
CA ALA A 30 -0.52 -4.60 -5.79
C ALA A 30 0.14 -5.90 -6.28
N LEU A 31 1.31 -6.22 -5.74
CA LEU A 31 1.97 -7.52 -5.91
C LEU A 31 1.61 -8.42 -4.72
N SER A 32 0.95 -9.55 -4.98
CA SER A 32 0.63 -10.55 -3.95
C SER A 32 1.73 -11.60 -3.89
N ILE A 33 2.51 -11.59 -2.80
CA ILE A 33 3.62 -12.52 -2.56
C ILE A 33 3.45 -13.21 -1.21
N ARG A 34 4.02 -14.42 -1.08
CA ARG A 34 4.08 -15.17 0.18
C ARG A 34 5.51 -15.16 0.71
N PHE A 35 5.64 -14.98 2.02
CA PHE A 35 6.92 -15.08 2.73
C PHE A 35 7.02 -16.39 3.50
N PRO A 36 8.24 -16.86 3.82
CA PRO A 36 8.47 -17.86 4.86
C PRO A 36 7.75 -17.50 6.18
N GLU A 37 7.31 -18.50 6.93
CA GLU A 37 6.44 -18.31 8.10
C GLU A 37 7.07 -17.45 9.20
N ASP A 38 8.35 -17.66 9.47
CA ASP A 38 9.16 -16.89 10.42
C ASP A 38 9.27 -15.41 10.00
N ILE A 39 9.53 -15.14 8.71
CA ILE A 39 9.58 -13.79 8.16
C ILE A 39 8.20 -13.12 8.21
N ASP A 40 7.13 -13.83 7.84
CA ASP A 40 5.75 -13.30 7.91
C ASP A 40 5.37 -12.90 9.34
N LYS A 41 5.73 -13.72 10.35
CA LYS A 41 5.52 -13.38 11.76
C LYS A 41 6.21 -12.08 12.16
N VAL A 42 7.47 -11.90 11.77
CA VAL A 42 8.23 -10.67 12.04
C VAL A 42 7.56 -9.48 11.33
N LEU A 43 7.32 -9.58 10.02
CA LEU A 43 6.69 -8.50 9.25
C LEU A 43 5.31 -8.12 9.79
N ARG A 44 4.51 -9.08 10.29
CA ARG A 44 3.19 -8.80 10.88
C ARG A 44 3.25 -8.08 12.21
N SER A 45 4.32 -8.28 12.99
CA SER A 45 4.54 -7.57 14.25
C SER A 45 4.93 -6.10 14.06
N MET A 46 5.35 -5.70 12.85
CA MET A 46 5.79 -4.33 12.54
C MET A 46 4.60 -3.42 12.18
N SER A 47 4.58 -2.21 12.74
CA SER A 47 3.59 -1.18 12.41
C SER A 47 3.79 -0.58 11.01
N ASP A 48 5.01 -0.59 10.51
CA ASP A 48 5.46 0.04 9.27
C ASP A 48 5.91 -0.98 8.20
N ARG A 49 5.47 -2.24 8.33
CA ARG A 49 5.91 -3.37 7.48
C ARG A 49 5.92 -3.09 5.97
N GLN A 50 4.94 -2.34 5.47
CA GLN A 50 4.86 -2.02 4.05
C GLN A 50 6.03 -1.15 3.61
N GLU A 51 6.39 -0.16 4.43
CA GLU A 51 7.51 0.74 4.15
C GLU A 51 8.84 0.02 4.25
N TYR A 52 8.97 -0.86 5.25
CA TYR A 52 10.14 -1.74 5.39
C TYR A 52 10.34 -2.59 4.12
N ILE A 53 9.29 -3.27 3.64
CA ILE A 53 9.35 -4.10 2.43
C ILE A 53 9.72 -3.25 1.21
N ARG A 54 9.15 -2.06 1.04
CA ARG A 54 9.48 -1.16 -0.07
C ARG A 54 10.97 -0.81 -0.08
N ARG A 55 11.51 -0.39 1.07
CA ARG A 55 12.93 -0.04 1.20
C ARG A 55 13.85 -1.23 0.94
N ALA A 56 13.50 -2.41 1.44
CA ALA A 56 14.27 -3.62 1.20
C ALA A 56 14.30 -3.98 -0.29
N VAL A 57 13.16 -3.89 -0.98
CA VAL A 57 13.06 -4.12 -2.43
C VAL A 57 13.83 -3.06 -3.21
N GLU A 58 13.67 -1.77 -2.88
CA GLU A 58 14.42 -0.68 -3.54
C GLU A 58 15.93 -0.85 -3.39
N ALA A 59 16.39 -1.20 -2.18
CA ALA A 59 17.81 -1.44 -1.91
C ALA A 59 18.35 -2.61 -2.74
N GLN A 60 17.61 -3.72 -2.80
CA GLN A 60 18.01 -4.89 -3.59
C GLN A 60 18.03 -4.58 -5.09
N LEU A 61 16.98 -3.92 -5.61
CA LEU A 61 16.94 -3.53 -7.02
C LEU A 61 18.06 -2.56 -7.41
N LYS A 62 18.45 -1.64 -6.52
CA LYS A 62 19.61 -0.76 -6.71
C LYS A 62 20.91 -1.56 -6.73
N ALA A 63 21.08 -2.49 -5.79
CA ALA A 63 22.27 -3.36 -5.73
C ALA A 63 22.41 -4.23 -6.99
N ASP A 64 21.28 -4.71 -7.53
CA ASP A 64 21.23 -5.53 -8.74
C ASP A 64 21.35 -4.70 -10.04
N GLY A 65 21.37 -3.37 -9.95
CA GLY A 65 21.40 -2.48 -11.12
C GLY A 65 20.10 -2.44 -11.93
N LEU A 66 18.99 -2.92 -11.34
CA LEU A 66 17.66 -2.98 -11.97
C LEU A 66 16.82 -1.72 -11.69
N PHE A 67 17.26 -0.88 -10.76
CA PHE A 67 16.60 0.37 -10.41
C PHE A 67 17.64 1.45 -10.10
N SER A 68 17.49 2.61 -10.73
CA SER A 68 18.24 3.82 -10.44
C SER A 68 17.22 4.97 -10.38
N GLU A 69 17.09 5.60 -9.21
CA GLU A 69 16.31 6.83 -9.02
C GLU A 69 17.02 8.03 -9.64
#